data_AF-A0A455U9N7-F1
#
_entry.id   AF-A0A455U9N7-F1
#
_cell.length_a   1.000
_cell.length_b   1.000
_cell.length_c   1.000
_cell.angle_alpha   90.00
_cell.angle_beta   90.00
_cell.angle_gamma   90.00
#
_symmetry.space_group_name_H-M   'P 1'
#
loop_
_entity.id
_entity.type
_entity.pdbx_description
1 polymer ?
#
loop_
_entity_poly.entity_id
_entity_poly.type
_entity_poly.pdbx_seq_one_letter_code
_entity_poly.pdbx_strand_id
1 'polypeptide(L)'
;MLVGNNGVYDTLLQYYSNGIELPDEPASLILPQSSGAAPTLGPGALPETASICSCHNVTKGDICATIDAGVVDLGGVKAATKASTGCGGCTALLKSVVDHELEARGVEVDKSICEHFAHTRQGLYDIVRVEGIKTFTDLIENTATPTLTAWAAISASPL
;
A
#
# COMPACT_ATOMS: atom_id res chain seq x y z
N MET A 1 24.87 9.15 -8.23
CA MET A 1 24.81 8.30 -7.03
C MET A 1 23.73 8.86 -6.12
N LEU A 2 22.50 8.33 -6.22
CA LEU A 2 21.37 8.81 -5.42
C LEU A 2 21.33 8.03 -4.10
N VAL A 3 22.23 8.40 -3.18
CA VAL A 3 22.15 7.96 -1.79
C VAL A 3 20.77 8.43 -1.27
N GLY A 4 19.90 7.47 -0.93
CA GLY A 4 18.56 7.76 -0.40
C GLY A 4 17.39 7.43 -1.34
N ASN A 5 17.61 7.11 -2.63
CA ASN A 5 16.51 6.57 -3.45
C ASN A 5 16.29 5.09 -3.09
N ASN A 6 15.25 4.82 -2.31
CA ASN A 6 14.87 3.48 -1.86
C ASN A 6 13.78 2.85 -2.77
N GLY A 7 13.38 3.49 -3.88
CA GLY A 7 12.23 3.06 -4.68
C GLY A 7 12.32 1.62 -5.23
N VAL A 8 13.53 1.09 -5.44
CA VAL A 8 13.77 -0.28 -5.94
C VAL A 8 14.12 -1.29 -4.84
N TYR A 9 14.27 -0.84 -3.60
CA TYR A 9 14.72 -1.68 -2.49
C TYR A 9 13.81 -2.87 -2.26
N ASP A 10 12.49 -2.65 -2.30
CA ASP A 10 11.50 -3.70 -2.04
C ASP A 10 11.61 -4.82 -3.09
N THR A 11 11.70 -4.46 -4.37
CA THR A 11 11.94 -5.41 -5.46
C THR A 11 13.25 -6.18 -5.29
N LEU A 12 14.36 -5.49 -5.00
CA LEU A 12 15.67 -6.13 -4.77
C LEU A 12 15.64 -7.08 -3.58
N LEU A 13 14.96 -6.69 -2.50
CA LEU A 13 14.75 -7.52 -1.32
C LEU A 13 13.97 -8.77 -1.70
N GLN A 14 12.94 -8.68 -2.53
CA GLN A 14 12.18 -9.84 -2.99
C GLN A 14 13.02 -10.81 -3.83
N TYR A 15 13.90 -10.31 -4.73
CA TYR A 15 14.83 -11.18 -5.47
C TYR A 15 15.74 -11.96 -4.53
N TYR A 16 16.33 -11.27 -3.54
CA TYR A 16 17.25 -11.89 -2.58
C TYR A 16 16.54 -12.85 -1.63
N SER A 17 15.47 -12.40 -0.97
CA SER A 17 14.77 -13.14 0.08
C SER A 17 14.04 -14.38 -0.44
N ASN A 18 13.64 -14.38 -1.71
CA ASN A 18 12.89 -15.50 -2.30
C ASN A 18 13.70 -16.30 -3.32
N GLY A 19 14.99 -15.97 -3.52
CA GLY A 19 15.85 -16.67 -4.46
C GLY A 19 15.31 -16.65 -5.90
N ILE A 20 14.68 -15.54 -6.31
CA ILE A 20 14.11 -15.40 -7.65
C ILE A 20 15.26 -15.28 -8.66
N GLU A 21 15.15 -15.97 -9.79
CA GLU A 21 16.17 -15.93 -10.85
C GLU A 21 16.33 -14.50 -11.37
N LEU A 22 17.57 -14.04 -11.44
CA LEU A 22 17.89 -12.69 -11.90
C LEU A 22 17.61 -12.55 -13.40
N PRO A 23 17.14 -11.39 -13.87
CA PRO A 23 17.05 -11.11 -15.29
C PRO A 23 18.41 -11.22 -16.00
N ASP A 24 18.40 -11.49 -17.31
CA ASP A 24 19.60 -11.59 -18.14
C ASP A 24 20.55 -10.38 -18.00
N GLU A 25 19.98 -9.20 -17.75
CA GLU A 25 20.73 -7.97 -17.50
C GLU A 25 20.50 -7.44 -16.06
N PRO A 26 21.27 -7.90 -15.05
CA PRO A 26 21.06 -7.53 -13.65
C PRO A 26 21.31 -6.05 -13.34
N ALA A 27 22.11 -5.37 -14.18
CA ALA A 27 22.34 -3.93 -14.05
C ALA A 27 21.03 -3.13 -14.19
N SER A 28 20.06 -3.62 -14.95
CA SER A 28 18.77 -2.96 -15.18
C SER A 28 17.92 -2.81 -13.90
N LEU A 29 18.22 -3.55 -12.82
CA LEU A 29 17.53 -3.45 -11.53
C LEU A 29 17.94 -2.23 -10.69
N ILE A 30 19.14 -1.67 -10.95
CA ILE A 30 19.72 -0.55 -10.17
C ILE A 30 19.90 0.72 -11.00
N LEU A 31 19.87 0.60 -12.32
CA LEU A 31 19.97 1.73 -13.23
C LEU A 31 18.66 2.54 -13.21
N PRO A 32 18.73 3.87 -13.44
CA PRO A 32 17.53 4.67 -13.64
C PRO A 32 16.67 4.04 -14.73
N GLN A 33 15.36 3.98 -14.53
CA GLN A 33 14.42 3.37 -15.47
C GLN A 33 14.35 4.16 -16.79
N SER A 34 15.39 4.11 -17.61
CA SER A 34 15.34 4.44 -19.02
C SER A 34 14.80 3.22 -19.76
N SER A 35 13.97 3.46 -20.77
CA SER A 35 13.37 2.50 -21.71
C SER A 35 14.18 1.20 -21.86
N GLY A 36 13.76 0.13 -21.16
CA GLY A 36 14.45 -1.16 -21.11
C GLY A 36 14.71 -1.73 -19.70
N ALA A 37 14.36 -1.00 -18.63
CA ALA A 37 14.54 -1.49 -17.26
C ALA A 37 13.78 -2.80 -16.98
N ALA A 38 14.40 -3.71 -16.22
CA ALA A 38 13.78 -4.95 -15.79
C ALA A 38 12.43 -4.67 -15.10
N PRO A 39 11.41 -5.52 -15.33
CA PRO A 39 10.12 -5.34 -14.70
C PRO A 39 10.30 -5.36 -13.18
N THR A 40 9.82 -4.30 -12.52
CA THR A 40 9.57 -4.37 -11.09
C THR A 40 8.67 -5.57 -10.83
N LEU A 41 9.09 -6.46 -9.93
CA LEU A 41 8.32 -7.65 -9.57
C LEU A 41 6.96 -7.18 -9.05
N GLY A 42 5.92 -7.37 -9.85
CA GLY A 42 4.56 -7.12 -9.44
C GLY A 42 4.14 -8.18 -8.40
N PRO A 43 3.14 -7.87 -7.54
CA PRO A 43 2.61 -8.80 -6.54
C PRO A 43 2.15 -10.15 -7.15
N GLY A 44 1.69 -10.13 -8.41
CA GLY A 44 1.31 -11.34 -9.15
C GLY A 44 2.47 -12.25 -9.57
N ALA A 45 3.70 -11.72 -9.69
CA ALA A 45 4.87 -12.50 -10.10
C ALA A 45 5.54 -13.25 -8.94
N LEU A 46 5.11 -13.01 -7.70
CA LEU A 46 5.66 -13.66 -6.51
C LEU A 46 5.07 -15.06 -6.33
N PRO A 47 5.90 -16.08 -6.03
CA PRO A 47 5.41 -17.42 -5.69
C PRO A 47 4.69 -17.43 -4.34
N GLU A 48 3.83 -18.43 -4.10
CA GLU A 48 3.13 -18.61 -2.81
C GLU A 48 4.10 -18.72 -1.62
N THR A 49 5.29 -19.27 -1.83
CA THR A 49 6.34 -19.39 -0.81
C THR A 49 7.08 -18.08 -0.54
N ALA A 50 6.77 -17.00 -1.26
CA ALA A 50 7.48 -15.74 -1.11
C ALA A 50 7.26 -15.13 0.27
N SER A 51 8.33 -14.81 0.99
CA SER A 51 8.27 -14.16 2.29
C SER A 51 7.92 -12.67 2.12
N ILE A 52 6.77 -12.29 2.65
CA ILE A 52 6.27 -10.91 2.63
C ILE A 52 6.61 -10.19 3.93
N CYS A 53 6.44 -10.85 5.08
CA CYS A 53 6.79 -10.30 6.39
C CYS A 53 7.79 -11.21 7.11
N SER A 54 9.04 -10.77 7.24
CA SER A 54 10.06 -11.52 7.98
C SER A 54 9.78 -11.55 9.50
N CYS A 55 9.31 -10.46 10.09
CA CYS A 55 9.08 -10.38 11.54
C CYS A 55 8.05 -11.38 12.07
N HIS A 56 7.02 -11.67 11.28
CA HIS A 56 5.95 -12.59 11.63
C HIS A 56 5.97 -13.86 10.78
N ASN A 57 7.00 -14.04 9.95
CA ASN A 57 7.17 -15.17 9.03
C ASN A 57 5.92 -15.42 8.16
N VAL A 58 5.38 -14.35 7.56
CA VAL A 58 4.18 -14.41 6.71
C VAL A 58 4.59 -14.48 5.25
N THR A 59 4.05 -15.45 4.54
CA THR A 59 4.26 -15.68 3.11
C THR A 59 3.08 -15.16 2.28
N LYS A 60 3.25 -15.09 0.95
CA LYS A 60 2.14 -14.81 0.03
C LYS A 60 1.02 -15.84 0.18
N GLY A 61 1.35 -17.13 0.34
CA GLY A 61 0.36 -18.18 0.53
C GLY A 61 -0.45 -18.04 1.81
N ASP A 62 0.16 -17.54 2.89
CA ASP A 62 -0.60 -17.24 4.13
C ASP A 62 -1.62 -16.11 3.91
N ILE A 63 -1.27 -15.11 3.08
CA ILE A 63 -2.18 -14.02 2.71
C ILE A 63 -3.31 -14.55 1.83
N CYS A 64 -2.98 -15.32 0.78
CA CYS A 64 -3.96 -15.96 -0.09
C CYS A 64 -4.93 -16.83 0.71
N ALA A 65 -4.43 -17.68 1.60
CA ALA A 65 -5.26 -18.53 2.46
C ALA A 65 -6.17 -17.72 3.41
N THR A 66 -5.68 -16.58 3.91
CA THR A 66 -6.49 -15.67 4.75
C THR A 66 -7.63 -15.03 3.94
N ILE A 67 -7.35 -14.64 2.70
CA ILE A 67 -8.36 -14.07 1.80
C ILE A 67 -9.39 -15.15 1.41
N ASP A 68 -8.93 -16.36 1.10
CA ASP A 68 -9.79 -17.50 0.77
C ASP A 68 -10.65 -17.94 1.97
N ALA A 69 -10.21 -17.67 3.21
CA ALA A 69 -11.00 -17.85 4.42
C ALA A 69 -12.09 -16.77 4.61
N GLY A 70 -12.20 -15.80 3.71
CA GLY A 70 -13.28 -14.80 3.68
C GLY A 70 -12.87 -13.41 4.17
N VAL A 71 -11.57 -13.16 4.39
CA VAL A 71 -11.08 -11.82 4.75
C VAL A 71 -10.92 -10.98 3.48
N VAL A 72 -11.61 -9.84 3.42
CA VAL A 72 -11.71 -9.01 2.20
C VAL A 72 -11.11 -7.62 2.35
N ASP A 73 -10.32 -7.38 3.40
CA ASP A 73 -9.70 -6.08 3.66
C ASP A 73 -8.31 -6.22 4.27
N LEU A 74 -7.46 -5.21 4.07
CA LEU A 74 -6.09 -5.18 4.57
C LEU A 74 -6.03 -5.22 6.11
N GLY A 75 -7.00 -4.64 6.80
CA GLY A 75 -7.06 -4.65 8.27
C GLY A 75 -7.29 -6.05 8.80
N GLY A 76 -8.23 -6.79 8.22
CA GLY A 76 -8.49 -8.20 8.51
C GLY A 76 -7.26 -9.07 8.23
N VAL A 77 -6.57 -8.86 7.11
CA VAL A 77 -5.35 -9.63 6.79
C VAL A 77 -4.26 -9.36 7.84
N LYS A 78 -4.08 -8.10 8.26
CA LYS A 78 -3.14 -7.75 9.35
C LYS A 78 -3.54 -8.36 10.68
N ALA A 79 -4.84 -8.42 11.00
CA ALA A 79 -5.33 -9.01 12.24
C ALA A 79 -5.09 -10.53 12.29
N ALA A 80 -5.32 -11.21 11.17
CA ALA A 80 -5.14 -12.66 11.07
C ALA A 80 -3.66 -13.07 11.01
N THR A 81 -2.86 -12.39 10.18
CA THR A 81 -1.45 -12.77 9.91
C THR A 81 -0.43 -12.05 10.79
N LYS A 82 -0.82 -10.95 11.46
CA LYS A 82 0.06 -10.02 12.19
C LYS A 82 1.08 -9.30 11.30
N ALA A 83 1.01 -9.42 9.97
CA ALA A 83 1.89 -8.72 9.06
C ALA A 83 1.82 -7.19 9.28
N SER A 84 2.96 -6.51 9.10
CA SER A 84 3.12 -5.05 9.36
C SER A 84 2.86 -4.55 10.79
N THR A 85 2.67 -5.43 11.79
CA THR A 85 2.49 -5.01 13.19
C THR A 85 3.79 -4.91 14.00
N GLY A 86 4.90 -5.45 13.47
CA GLY A 86 6.24 -5.35 14.05
C GLY A 86 7.04 -4.14 13.56
N CYS A 87 7.95 -4.34 12.59
CA CYS A 87 8.85 -3.29 12.10
C CYS A 87 8.24 -2.36 11.02
N GLY A 88 7.09 -2.74 10.46
CA GLY A 88 6.41 -1.97 9.40
C GLY A 88 7.08 -1.99 8.01
N GLY A 89 8.26 -2.59 7.83
CA GLY A 89 9.00 -2.57 6.56
C GLY A 89 8.25 -3.21 5.38
N CYS A 90 7.41 -4.22 5.65
CA CYS A 90 6.61 -4.92 4.64
C CYS A 90 5.29 -4.22 4.28
N THR A 91 4.97 -3.05 4.84
CA THR A 91 3.63 -2.45 4.72
C THR A 91 3.25 -2.15 3.27
N ALA A 92 4.18 -1.64 2.48
CA ALA A 92 3.93 -1.30 1.08
C ALA A 92 3.70 -2.57 0.24
N LEU A 93 4.59 -3.56 0.37
CA LEU A 93 4.47 -4.83 -0.33
C LEU A 93 3.23 -5.62 0.08
N LEU A 94 2.95 -5.72 1.39
CA LEU A 94 1.76 -6.39 1.92
C LEU A 94 0.49 -5.79 1.31
N LYS A 95 0.38 -4.46 1.29
CA LYS A 95 -0.75 -3.79 0.66
C LYS A 95 -0.83 -4.14 -0.83
N SER A 96 0.27 -4.07 -1.56
CA SER A 96 0.29 -4.40 -2.99
C SER A 96 -0.13 -5.84 -3.27
N VAL A 97 0.26 -6.79 -2.42
CA VAL A 97 -0.14 -8.21 -2.56
C VAL A 97 -1.63 -8.38 -2.24
N VAL A 98 -2.10 -7.83 -1.12
CA VAL A 98 -3.52 -7.93 -0.73
C VAL A 98 -4.42 -7.28 -1.79
N ASP A 99 -4.10 -6.07 -2.23
CA ASP A 99 -4.89 -5.36 -3.25
C ASP A 99 -4.95 -6.17 -4.56
N HIS A 100 -3.83 -6.73 -5.01
CA HIS A 100 -3.77 -7.58 -6.21
C HIS A 100 -4.60 -8.86 -6.06
N GLU A 101 -4.48 -9.56 -4.92
CA GLU A 101 -5.21 -10.81 -4.68
C GLU A 101 -6.71 -10.60 -4.51
N LEU A 102 -7.14 -9.44 -3.97
CA LEU A 102 -8.53 -9.03 -3.88
C LEU A 102 -9.10 -8.64 -5.27
N GLU A 103 -8.38 -7.81 -6.04
CA GLU A 103 -8.76 -7.44 -7.41
C GLU A 103 -8.87 -8.69 -8.30
N ALA A 104 -7.94 -9.65 -8.17
CA ALA A 104 -7.97 -10.92 -8.92
C ALA A 104 -9.20 -11.80 -8.59
N ARG A 105 -9.76 -11.66 -7.38
CA ARG A 105 -10.98 -12.35 -6.92
C ARG A 105 -12.26 -11.53 -7.16
N GLY A 106 -12.15 -10.37 -7.83
CA GLY A 106 -13.27 -9.49 -8.14
C GLY A 106 -13.81 -8.71 -6.94
N VAL A 107 -13.02 -8.58 -5.87
CA VAL A 107 -13.36 -7.73 -4.72
C VAL A 107 -12.91 -6.31 -5.04
N GLU A 108 -13.85 -5.36 -4.98
CA GLU A 108 -13.54 -3.93 -5.12
C GLU A 108 -12.65 -3.46 -3.96
N VAL A 109 -11.44 -3.01 -4.30
CA VAL A 109 -10.50 -2.46 -3.34
C VAL A 109 -10.74 -0.97 -3.20
N ASP A 110 -11.23 -0.55 -2.03
CA ASP A 110 -11.39 0.87 -1.72
C ASP A 110 -10.00 1.53 -1.59
N LYS A 111 -9.72 2.48 -2.49
CA LYS A 111 -8.44 3.22 -2.56
C LYS A 111 -8.46 4.50 -1.71
N SER A 112 -9.54 4.75 -0.98
CA SER A 112 -9.67 5.84 -0.01
C SER A 112 -8.58 5.74 1.05
N ILE A 113 -8.11 6.89 1.53
CA ILE A 113 -7.07 6.93 2.56
C ILE A 113 -7.57 6.38 3.90
N CYS A 114 -8.86 6.58 4.20
CA CYS A 114 -9.59 5.99 5.33
C CYS A 114 -11.09 6.29 5.20
N GLU A 115 -11.91 5.74 6.10
CA GLU A 115 -13.37 5.96 6.20
C GLU A 115 -13.80 7.44 6.25
N HIS A 116 -12.87 8.29 6.63
CA HIS A 116 -13.01 9.73 6.80
C HIS A 116 -12.89 10.52 5.50
N PHE A 117 -12.16 9.99 4.52
CA PHE A 117 -11.81 10.69 3.29
C PHE A 117 -11.88 9.71 2.13
N ALA A 118 -12.92 9.85 1.29
CA ALA A 118 -13.18 9.00 0.13
C ALA A 118 -12.22 9.25 -1.05
N HIS A 119 -11.00 9.71 -0.76
CA HIS A 119 -9.99 10.10 -1.73
C HIS A 119 -8.67 9.39 -1.45
N THR A 120 -7.94 9.09 -2.52
CA THR A 120 -6.53 8.68 -2.40
C THR A 120 -5.70 9.85 -1.83
N ARG A 121 -4.52 9.57 -1.28
CA ARG A 121 -3.62 10.63 -0.81
C ARG A 121 -3.26 11.64 -1.92
N GLN A 122 -3.08 11.16 -3.16
CA GLN A 122 -2.85 12.02 -4.32
C GLN A 122 -4.09 12.84 -4.65
N GLY A 123 -5.28 12.22 -4.69
CA GLY A 123 -6.53 12.93 -4.93
C GLY A 123 -6.77 14.03 -3.89
N LEU A 124 -6.51 13.77 -2.62
CA LEU A 124 -6.61 14.77 -1.55
C LEU A 124 -5.62 15.93 -1.76
N TYR A 125 -4.38 15.62 -2.16
CA TYR A 125 -3.36 16.63 -2.48
C TYR A 125 -3.77 17.48 -3.70
N ASP A 126 -4.33 16.85 -4.73
CA ASP A 126 -4.80 17.53 -5.93
C ASP A 126 -5.97 18.47 -5.60
N ILE A 127 -6.91 18.03 -4.75
CA ILE A 127 -8.01 18.88 -4.26
C ILE A 127 -7.47 20.08 -3.48
N VAL A 128 -6.57 19.86 -2.50
CA VAL A 128 -5.94 20.95 -1.73
C VAL A 128 -5.25 21.95 -2.66
N ARG A 129 -4.57 21.46 -3.69
CA ARG A 129 -3.82 22.29 -4.63
C ARG A 129 -4.72 23.08 -5.58
N VAL A 130 -5.79 22.48 -6.09
CA VAL A 130 -6.72 23.11 -7.04
C VAL A 130 -7.66 24.09 -6.33
N GLU A 131 -8.20 23.71 -5.18
CA GLU A 131 -9.12 24.54 -4.40
C GLU A 131 -8.41 25.57 -3.52
N GLY A 132 -7.08 25.47 -3.38
CA GLY A 132 -6.28 26.42 -2.63
C GLY A 132 -6.54 26.38 -1.12
N ILE A 133 -6.96 25.21 -0.61
CA ILE A 133 -7.28 24.99 0.80
C ILE A 133 -6.03 25.21 1.65
N LYS A 134 -6.11 26.10 2.65
CA LYS A 134 -4.97 26.45 3.51
C LYS A 134 -5.12 26.00 4.96
N THR A 135 -6.31 25.57 5.35
CA THR A 135 -6.61 25.16 6.73
C THR A 135 -7.16 23.73 6.75
N PHE A 136 -6.93 23.05 7.87
CA PHE A 136 -7.44 21.69 8.06
C PHE A 136 -8.96 21.66 8.20
N THR A 137 -9.56 22.72 8.75
CA THR A 137 -11.01 22.87 8.87
C THR A 137 -11.66 22.94 7.49
N ASP A 138 -11.16 23.81 6.61
CA ASP A 138 -11.66 23.93 5.23
C ASP A 138 -11.50 22.63 4.44
N LEU A 139 -10.44 21.85 4.74
CA LEU A 139 -10.23 20.54 4.14
C LEU A 139 -11.30 19.53 4.55
N ILE A 140 -11.59 19.46 5.85
CA ILE A 140 -12.61 18.55 6.38
C ILE A 140 -13.99 18.90 5.83
N GLU A 141 -14.35 20.19 5.81
CA GLU A 141 -15.66 20.64 5.34
C GLU A 141 -15.92 20.30 3.88
N ASN A 142 -14.90 20.37 3.03
CA ASN A 142 -15.04 20.11 1.59
C ASN A 142 -14.83 18.65 1.18
N THR A 143 -14.05 17.87 1.95
CA THR A 143 -13.57 16.55 1.47
C THR A 143 -13.85 15.38 2.41
N ALA A 144 -14.28 15.62 3.65
CA ALA A 144 -14.54 14.54 4.60
C ALA A 144 -15.97 13.98 4.48
N THR A 145 -16.14 12.71 4.85
CA THR A 145 -17.44 12.07 4.98
C THR A 145 -18.28 12.71 6.11
N PRO A 146 -19.62 12.62 6.07
CA PRO A 146 -20.52 13.36 6.95
C PRO A 146 -20.32 13.11 8.47
N THR A 147 -19.66 12.01 8.83
CA THR A 147 -19.28 11.70 10.22
C THR A 147 -18.20 12.65 10.77
N LEU A 148 -17.30 13.16 9.93
CA LEU A 148 -16.22 14.05 10.32
C LEU A 148 -16.61 15.53 10.27
N THR A 149 -17.45 15.92 9.31
CA THR A 149 -17.99 17.28 9.24
C THR A 149 -18.91 17.57 10.44
N ALA A 150 -19.61 16.57 10.95
CA ALA A 150 -20.36 16.68 12.21
C ALA A 150 -19.45 16.93 13.44
N TRP A 151 -18.30 16.25 13.54
CA TRP A 151 -17.33 16.49 14.62
C TRP A 151 -16.66 17.86 14.50
N ALA A 152 -16.29 18.27 13.28
CA ALA A 152 -15.73 19.59 13.01
C ALA A 152 -16.71 20.73 13.39
N ALA A 153 -17.99 20.58 13.05
CA ALA A 153 -19.04 21.52 13.42
C ALA A 153 -19.26 21.63 14.94
N ILE A 154 -19.11 20.52 15.68
CA ILE A 154 -19.20 20.52 17.15
C ILE A 154 -17.96 21.19 17.78
N SER A 155 -16.77 21.00 17.21
CA SER A 155 -15.52 21.61 17.70
C SER A 155 -15.35 23.10 17.38
N ALA A 156 -16.09 23.61 16.37
CA ALA A 156 -16.09 25.01 15.97
C ALA A 156 -17.10 25.88 16.75
N SER A 157 -17.88 25.29 17.66
CA SER A 157 -18.80 26.03 18.53
C SER A 157 -18.00 26.74 19.63
N PRO A 158 -18.04 28.08 19.72
CA PRO A 158 -17.38 28.81 20.79
C PRO A 158 -18.09 28.53 22.12
N LEU A 159 -17.31 28.20 23.15
CA LEU A 159 -17.73 28.32 24.56
C LEU A 159 -18.03 29.78 24.90
#